data_AF-A0A5N6S5J4-F1
#
_entry.id   AF-A0A5N6S5J4-F1
#
_cell.length_a   1.000
_cell.length_b   1.000
_cell.length_c   1.000
_cell.angle_alpha   90.00
_cell.angle_beta   90.00
_cell.angle_gamma   90.00
#
_symmetry.space_group_name_H-M   'P 1'
#
loop_
_entity.id
_entity.type
_entity.pdbx_description
1 polymer ?
#
loop_
_entity_poly.entity_id
_entity_poly.type
_entity_poly.pdbx_seq_one_letter_code
_entity_poly.pdbx_strand_id
1 'polypeptide(L)'
;MDKKLYDYDPMIYDVMRESAIRLGGKYISLARQSKTDAEREAFFAADRGVQQEADQVDRYNVNAVKTKTAEFADRLNAIMNPSAHHRRMAA
;
A
#
# COMPACT_ATOMS: atom_id res chain seq x y z
N MET A 1 18.68 -25.13 -14.73
CA MET A 1 17.71 -24.90 -13.63
C MET A 1 17.58 -23.41 -13.43
N ASP A 2 16.41 -22.85 -13.74
CA ASP A 2 16.13 -21.42 -13.60
C ASP A 2 16.10 -21.03 -12.13
N LYS A 3 17.16 -20.34 -11.67
CA LYS A 3 17.31 -19.81 -10.30
C LYS A 3 16.09 -19.04 -9.80
N LYS A 4 15.31 -18.42 -10.71
CA LYS A 4 14.15 -17.57 -10.40
C LYS A 4 13.01 -18.28 -9.67
N LEU A 5 12.88 -19.61 -9.77
CA LEU A 5 11.79 -20.33 -9.10
C LEU A 5 12.00 -20.49 -7.59
N TYR A 6 13.25 -20.43 -7.10
CA TYR A 6 13.58 -20.63 -5.68
C TYR A 6 13.42 -19.37 -4.83
N ASP A 7 13.39 -18.19 -5.46
CA ASP A 7 13.26 -16.90 -4.77
C ASP A 7 11.80 -16.39 -4.74
N TYR A 8 10.86 -17.12 -5.36
CA TYR A 8 9.43 -16.81 -5.29
C TYR A 8 8.86 -17.34 -3.97
N ASP A 9 8.64 -16.43 -3.03
CA ASP A 9 7.84 -16.69 -1.83
C ASP A 9 6.40 -16.18 -2.07
N PRO A 10 5.46 -17.06 -2.45
CA PRO A 10 4.08 -16.67 -2.73
C PRO A 10 3.42 -16.01 -1.51
N MET A 11 3.77 -16.42 -0.30
CA MET A 11 3.16 -15.85 0.91
C MET A 11 3.59 -14.40 1.11
N ILE A 12 4.85 -14.06 0.85
CA ILE A 12 5.32 -12.68 1.01
C ILE A 12 4.66 -11.75 -0.03
N TYR A 13 4.47 -12.23 -1.25
CA TYR A 13 3.76 -11.49 -2.28
C TYR A 13 2.27 -11.32 -1.98
N ASP A 14 1.61 -12.36 -1.47
CA ASP A 14 0.21 -12.30 -1.05
C ASP A 14 0.03 -11.30 0.11
N VAL A 15 0.94 -11.30 1.09
CA VAL A 15 0.93 -10.31 2.18
C VAL A 15 1.05 -8.88 1.63
N MET A 16 1.91 -8.64 0.63
CA MET A 16 2.01 -7.34 -0.02
C MET A 16 0.69 -6.93 -0.70
N ARG A 17 0.04 -7.85 -1.42
CA ARG A 17 -1.26 -7.60 -2.06
C ARG A 17 -2.35 -7.31 -1.03
N GLU A 18 -2.40 -8.06 0.06
CA GLU A 18 -3.32 -7.80 1.17
C GLU A 18 -3.09 -6.43 1.81
N SER A 19 -1.83 -6.01 2.00
CA SER A 19 -1.52 -4.66 2.46
C SER A 19 -2.02 -3.58 1.49
N ALA A 20 -1.84 -3.78 0.18
CA ALA A 20 -2.36 -2.88 -0.86
C ALA A 20 -3.90 -2.80 -0.81
N ILE A 21 -4.59 -3.94 -0.71
CA ILE A 21 -6.06 -4.02 -0.60
C ILE A 21 -6.58 -3.28 0.63
N ARG A 22 -5.94 -3.45 1.79
CA ARG A 22 -6.33 -2.75 3.03
C ARG A 22 -6.18 -1.24 2.91
N LEU A 23 -5.07 -0.79 2.31
CA LEU A 23 -4.82 0.64 2.07
C LEU A 23 -5.83 1.22 1.05
N GLY A 24 -6.07 0.53 -0.06
CA GLY A 24 -7.07 0.90 -1.06
C GLY A 24 -8.48 0.98 -0.49
N GLY A 25 -8.89 -0.03 0.28
CA GLY A 25 -10.16 -0.05 1.01
C GLY A 25 -10.32 1.14 1.96
N LYS A 26 -9.23 1.60 2.60
CA LYS A 26 -9.25 2.80 3.44
C LYS A 26 -9.45 4.07 2.60
N TYR A 27 -8.78 4.21 1.46
CA TYR A 27 -9.04 5.33 0.54
C TYR A 27 -10.48 5.34 0.03
N ILE A 28 -11.04 4.18 -0.35
CA ILE A 28 -12.45 4.06 -0.75
C ILE A 28 -13.38 4.48 0.39
N SER A 29 -13.07 4.09 1.64
CA SER A 29 -13.83 4.50 2.82
C SER A 29 -13.82 6.03 3.00
N LEU A 30 -12.66 6.67 2.82
CA LEU A 30 -12.53 8.14 2.87
C LEU A 30 -13.26 8.83 1.72
N ALA A 31 -13.21 8.27 0.50
CA ALA A 31 -13.94 8.76 -0.66
C ALA A 31 -15.45 8.82 -0.39
N ARG A 32 -15.99 7.77 0.26
CA ARG A 32 -17.42 7.71 0.65
C ARG A 32 -17.81 8.72 1.74
N GLN A 33 -16.84 9.19 2.53
CA GLN A 33 -17.04 10.17 3.60
C GLN A 33 -16.68 11.60 3.19
N SER A 34 -16.17 11.79 1.96
CA SER A 34 -15.71 13.08 1.46
C SER A 34 -16.86 14.06 1.29
N LYS A 35 -16.60 15.35 1.56
CA LYS A 35 -17.63 16.41 1.47
C LYS A 35 -17.65 17.08 0.11
N THR A 36 -16.59 16.88 -0.67
CA THR A 36 -16.43 17.47 -2.00
C THR A 36 -16.11 16.39 -3.02
N ASP A 37 -16.51 16.64 -4.28
CA ASP A 37 -16.18 15.75 -5.39
C ASP A 37 -14.66 15.69 -5.64
N ALA A 38 -13.95 16.80 -5.39
CA ALA A 38 -12.50 16.88 -5.54
C ALA A 38 -11.76 15.97 -4.54
N GLU A 39 -12.15 15.98 -3.26
CA GLU A 39 -11.60 15.06 -2.25
C GLU A 39 -11.92 13.60 -2.60
N ARG A 40 -13.16 13.33 -3.03
CA ARG A 40 -13.59 11.99 -3.43
C ARG A 40 -12.74 11.45 -4.57
N GLU A 41 -12.54 12.25 -5.61
CA GLU A 41 -11.72 11.85 -6.77
C GLU A 41 -10.25 11.66 -6.38
N ALA A 42 -9.71 12.51 -5.50
CA ALA A 42 -8.35 12.35 -5.00
C ALA A 42 -8.14 11.01 -4.28
N PHE A 43 -9.12 10.57 -3.47
CA PHE A 43 -9.04 9.26 -2.82
C PHE A 43 -9.19 8.09 -3.80
N PHE A 44 -10.03 8.19 -4.84
CA PHE A 44 -10.08 7.17 -5.89
C PHE A 44 -8.81 7.12 -6.73
N ALA A 45 -8.18 8.27 -7.01
CA ALA A 45 -6.87 8.34 -7.62
C ALA A 45 -5.80 7.66 -6.74
N ALA A 46 -5.85 7.88 -5.43
CA ALA A 46 -4.93 7.23 -4.49
C ALA A 46 -5.10 5.70 -4.44
N ASP A 47 -6.32 5.19 -4.42
CA ASP A 47 -6.60 3.74 -4.52
C ASP A 47 -6.06 3.14 -5.82
N ARG A 48 -6.37 3.75 -6.97
CA ARG A 48 -5.81 3.33 -8.27
C ARG A 48 -4.28 3.33 -8.28
N GLY A 49 -3.66 4.35 -7.68
CA GLY A 49 -2.22 4.44 -7.54
C GLY A 49 -1.63 3.27 -6.74
N VAL A 50 -2.25 2.90 -5.62
CA VAL A 50 -1.81 1.75 -4.81
C VAL A 50 -1.85 0.44 -5.59
N GLN A 51 -2.91 0.20 -6.37
CA GLN A 51 -3.01 -1.00 -7.19
C GLN A 51 -1.91 -1.04 -8.27
N GLN A 52 -1.68 0.10 -8.95
CA GLN A 52 -0.61 0.22 -9.94
C GLN A 52 0.77 -0.01 -9.33
N GLU A 53 1.03 0.54 -8.15
CA GLU A 53 2.29 0.31 -7.43
C GLU A 53 2.50 -1.17 -7.07
N ALA A 54 1.44 -1.86 -6.62
CA ALA A 54 1.50 -3.28 -6.27
C ALA A 54 1.77 -4.17 -7.50
N ASP A 55 1.18 -3.83 -8.65
CA ASP A 55 1.37 -4.59 -9.90
C ASP A 55 2.76 -4.36 -10.54
N GLN A 56 3.42 -3.24 -10.21
CA GLN A 56 4.79 -2.94 -10.69
C GLN A 56 5.89 -3.65 -9.89
N VAL A 57 5.58 -4.24 -8.74
CA VAL A 57 6.58 -4.96 -7.95
C VAL A 57 6.96 -6.27 -8.62
N ASP A 58 8.26 -6.47 -8.84
CA ASP A 58 8.79 -7.78 -9.23
C ASP A 58 8.60 -8.78 -8.08
N ARG A 59 7.65 -9.69 -8.25
CA ARG A 59 7.31 -10.75 -7.28
C ARG A 59 8.45 -11.71 -6.97
N TYR A 60 9.49 -11.77 -7.81
CA TYR A 60 10.68 -12.60 -7.58
C TYR A 60 11.77 -11.85 -6.78
N ASN A 61 11.60 -10.54 -6.55
CA ASN A 61 12.51 -9.74 -5.75
C ASN A 61 11.95 -9.58 -4.33
N VAL A 62 12.32 -10.51 -3.44
CA VAL A 62 11.85 -10.54 -2.04
C VAL A 62 12.06 -9.21 -1.32
N ASN A 63 13.18 -8.51 -1.58
CA ASN A 63 13.43 -7.21 -0.97
C ASN A 63 12.46 -6.15 -1.47
N ALA A 64 12.20 -6.10 -2.78
CA ALA A 64 11.21 -5.17 -3.34
C ALA A 64 9.81 -5.43 -2.77
N VAL A 65 9.40 -6.70 -2.65
CA VAL A 65 8.11 -7.07 -2.06
C VAL A 65 8.04 -6.62 -0.60
N LYS A 66 9.06 -6.93 0.22
CA LYS A 66 9.09 -6.53 1.65
C LYS A 66 9.07 -5.01 1.83
N THR A 67 9.86 -4.28 1.05
CA THR A 67 9.89 -2.82 1.10
C THR A 67 8.52 -2.24 0.76
N LYS A 68 7.86 -2.74 -0.30
CA LYS A 68 6.55 -2.23 -0.69
C LYS A 68 5.45 -2.61 0.32
N THR A 69 5.50 -3.80 0.92
CA THR A 69 4.62 -4.20 2.02
C THR A 69 4.73 -3.23 3.21
N ALA A 70 5.96 -2.90 3.63
CA ALA A 70 6.19 -1.97 4.73
C ALA A 70 5.67 -0.57 4.39
N GLU A 71 5.92 -0.08 3.18
CA GLU A 71 5.43 1.21 2.71
C GLU A 71 3.89 1.30 2.74
N PHE A 72 3.18 0.27 2.26
CA PHE A 72 1.72 0.24 2.31
C PHE A 72 1.19 0.20 3.75
N ALA A 73 1.84 -0.56 4.63
CA ALA A 73 1.49 -0.61 6.05
C ALA A 73 1.70 0.75 6.74
N ASP A 74 2.81 1.43 6.47
CA ASP A 74 3.12 2.74 7.04
C ASP A 74 2.16 3.82 6.55
N ARG A 75 1.81 3.83 5.26
CA ARG A 75 0.78 4.71 4.69
C ARG A 75 -0.58 4.48 5.35
N LEU A 76 -0.97 3.22 5.54
CA LEU A 76 -2.22 2.89 6.23
C LEU A 76 -2.20 3.38 7.68
N ASN A 77 -1.09 3.16 8.40
CA ASN A 77 -0.92 3.63 9.77
C ASN A 77 -0.97 5.15 9.87
N ALA A 78 -0.36 5.88 8.92
CA ALA A 78 -0.42 7.34 8.86
C ALA A 78 -1.86 7.86 8.71
N ILE A 79 -2.67 7.19 7.88
CA ILE A 79 -4.09 7.53 7.67
C ILE A 79 -4.92 7.19 8.91
N MET A 80 -4.65 6.06 9.57
CA MET A 80 -5.42 5.60 10.73
C MET A 80 -5.05 6.37 12.02
N ASN A 81 -3.78 6.81 12.14
CA ASN A 81 -3.23 7.45 13.33
C ASN A 81 -2.51 8.78 12.98
N PRO A 82 -3.23 9.81 12.51
CA PRO A 82 -2.61 11.06 12.02
C PRO A 82 -1.82 11.81 13.11
N SER A 83 -2.14 11.61 14.39
CA SER A 83 -1.43 12.21 15.55
C SER A 83 -0.14 11.48 15.93
N ALA A 84 0.07 10.25 15.47
CA ALA A 84 1.32 9.51 15.66
C ALA A 84 2.36 9.86 14.59
N HIS A 85 1.90 10.15 13.36
CA HIS A 85 2.77 10.49 12.23
C HIS A 85 3.53 11.81 12.45
N HIS A 86 2.90 12.82 13.05
CA HIS A 86 3.56 14.11 13.37
C HIS A 86 4.74 13.99 14.35
N ARG A 87 4.72 13.00 15.27
CA ARG A 87 5.76 12.84 16.29
C ARG A 87 7.03 12.15 15.78
N ARG A 88 6.96 11.45 14.64
CA ARG A 88 8.12 10.77 14.02
C ARG A 88 8.93 11.65 13.07
N MET A 89 8.38 12.76 12.58
CA MET A 89 9.11 13.72 11.73
C MET A 89 9.80 14.85 12.51
N ALA A 90 9.53 14.95 13.82
CA ALA A 90 10.05 16.00 14.70
C ALA A 90 11.19 15.53 15.64
N ALA A 91 11.70 14.32 15.44
CA ALA A 91 12.80 13.71 16.21
C ALA A 91 13.90 13.27 15.24
#